data_AF-A0A962I6S0-F1
#
_entry.id   AF-A0A962I6S0-F1
#
_cell.length_a   1.000
_cell.length_b   1.000
_cell.length_c   1.000
_cell.angle_alpha   90.00
_cell.angle_beta   90.00
_cell.angle_gamma   90.00
#
_symmetry.space_group_name_H-M   'P 1'
#
loop_
_entity.id
_entity.type
_entity.pdbx_description
1 polymer ?
#
loop_
_entity_poly.entity_id
_entity_poly.type
_entity_poly.pdbx_seq_one_letter_code
_entity_poly.pdbx_strand_id
1 'polypeptide(L)'
;MLITALYVATSRDLLAVVMVFGIYSLLSAGMFMVMDAADVSFTEAAVGAGVSTILMLIALSFTGRYEKPQPRQWLALGMVLLTGVVLVWGTFDLPPVGDPGNPIHQHVAPYYLTESARDIDIPNVVTSVLASYRGFDTLGEVIVVFTAGLGVWLLIGGPRREGKR
;
A
#
# COMPACT_ATOMS: atom_id res chain seq x y z
N MET A 1 -6.45 4.18 13.02
CA MET A 1 -6.60 4.22 11.55
C MET A 1 -7.70 5.19 11.10
N LEU A 2 -8.95 5.06 11.55
CA LEU A 2 -10.02 6.00 11.14
C LEU A 2 -9.73 7.46 11.59
N ILE A 3 -9.33 7.65 12.85
CA ILE A 3 -8.97 8.98 13.39
C ILE A 3 -7.82 9.60 12.59
N THR A 4 -6.76 8.82 12.32
CA THR A 4 -5.61 9.27 11.54
C THR A 4 -6.00 9.63 10.10
N ALA A 5 -6.90 8.89 9.47
CA ALA A 5 -7.39 9.20 8.13
C ALA A 5 -8.23 10.49 8.10
N LEU A 6 -9.13 10.67 9.07
CA LEU A 6 -9.92 11.91 9.20
C LEU A 6 -9.03 13.12 9.50
N TYR A 7 -8.01 12.95 10.33
CA TYR A 7 -7.02 14.00 10.60
C TYR A 7 -6.27 14.39 9.33
N VAL A 8 -5.79 13.43 8.55
CA VAL A 8 -5.12 13.68 7.26
C VAL A 8 -6.04 14.44 6.31
N ALA A 9 -7.31 14.04 6.19
CA ALA A 9 -8.27 14.66 5.27
C ALA A 9 -8.66 16.10 5.64
N THR A 10 -8.42 16.52 6.89
CA THR A 10 -8.82 17.85 7.38
C THR A 10 -7.64 18.78 7.69
N SER A 11 -6.43 18.23 7.76
CA SER A 11 -5.21 18.97 8.10
C SER A 11 -4.66 19.76 6.92
N ARG A 12 -4.18 20.98 7.20
CA ARG A 12 -3.51 21.84 6.21
C ARG A 12 -1.99 21.90 6.38
N ASP A 13 -1.46 21.40 7.50
CA ASP A 13 -0.01 21.26 7.70
C ASP A 13 0.45 19.97 7.04
N LEU A 14 1.16 20.11 5.92
CA LEU A 14 1.63 18.98 5.12
C LEU A 14 2.68 18.17 5.86
N LEU A 15 3.51 18.78 6.73
CA LEU A 15 4.45 18.01 7.56
C LEU A 15 3.68 17.10 8.53
N ALA A 16 2.63 17.62 9.17
CA ALA A 16 1.79 16.83 10.06
C ALA A 16 1.08 15.70 9.29
N VAL A 17 0.60 15.97 8.07
CA VAL A 17 0.00 14.96 7.19
C VAL A 17 1.00 13.84 6.87
N VAL A 18 2.24 14.16 6.50
CA VAL A 18 3.28 13.15 6.23
C VAL A 18 3.54 12.28 7.47
N MET A 19 3.68 12.89 8.65
CA MET A 19 3.89 12.13 9.90
C MET A 19 2.70 11.22 10.21
N VAL A 20 1.47 11.70 10.05
CA VAL A 20 0.26 10.91 10.33
C VAL A 20 0.03 9.81 9.29
N PHE A 21 0.42 10.00 8.03
CA PHE A 21 0.47 8.92 7.04
C PHE A 21 1.43 7.80 7.45
N GLY A 22 2.63 8.15 7.94
CA GLY A 22 3.58 7.16 8.47
C GLY A 22 3.01 6.40 9.67
N ILE A 23 2.35 7.10 10.60
CA ILE A 23 1.65 6.46 11.73
C ILE A 23 0.52 5.55 11.25
N TYR A 24 -0.26 5.98 10.26
CA TYR A 24 -1.33 5.17 9.68
C TYR A 24 -0.77 3.86 9.13
N SER A 25 0.33 3.92 8.36
CA SER A 25 0.97 2.73 7.80
C SER A 25 1.55 1.83 8.89
N LEU A 26 2.17 2.39 9.93
CA LEU A 26 2.66 1.59 11.06
C LEU A 26 1.52 0.89 11.82
N LEU A 27 0.38 1.55 12.00
CA LEU A 27 -0.83 0.93 12.57
C LEU A 27 -1.37 -0.19 11.66
N SER A 28 -1.28 -0.02 10.34
CA SER A 28 -1.65 -1.04 9.35
C SER A 28 -0.76 -2.27 9.44
N ALA A 29 0.56 -2.07 9.50
CA ALA A 29 1.53 -3.13 9.72
C ALA A 29 1.25 -3.89 11.02
N GLY A 30 0.94 -3.17 12.10
CA GLY A 30 0.51 -3.78 13.37
C GLY A 30 -0.75 -4.63 13.23
N MET A 31 -1.74 -4.17 12.45
CA MET A 31 -2.95 -4.96 12.16
C MET A 31 -2.63 -6.23 11.37
N PHE A 32 -1.75 -6.18 10.37
CA PHE A 32 -1.30 -7.37 9.64
C PHE A 32 -0.57 -8.37 10.55
N MET A 33 0.26 -7.89 11.47
CA MET A 33 0.94 -8.74 12.45
C MET A 33 -0.05 -9.45 13.37
N VAL A 34 -1.12 -8.76 13.81
CA VAL A 34 -2.19 -9.36 14.62
C VAL A 34 -2.98 -10.43 13.85
N MET A 35 -3.01 -10.34 12.52
CA MET A 35 -3.63 -11.35 11.64
C MET A 35 -2.65 -12.45 11.22
N ASP A 36 -1.52 -12.62 11.92
CA ASP A 36 -0.45 -13.58 11.62
C ASP A 36 0.17 -13.45 10.21
N ALA A 37 0.06 -12.26 9.59
CA ALA A 37 0.63 -11.96 8.29
C ALA A 37 1.98 -11.24 8.41
N ALA A 38 2.99 -11.93 8.98
CA ALA A 38 4.28 -11.35 9.30
C ALA A 38 5.00 -10.75 8.06
N ASP A 39 5.07 -11.49 6.95
CA ASP A 39 5.74 -11.03 5.72
C ASP A 39 5.08 -9.75 5.16
N VAL A 40 3.74 -9.67 5.18
CA VAL A 40 2.99 -8.49 4.75
C VAL A 40 3.18 -7.32 5.74
N SER A 41 3.27 -7.60 7.03
CA SER A 41 3.52 -6.58 8.04
C SER A 41 4.89 -5.92 7.87
N PHE A 42 5.92 -6.70 7.54
CA PHE A 42 7.27 -6.18 7.33
C PHE A 42 7.36 -5.34 6.07
N THR A 43 6.72 -5.76 4.97
CA THR A 43 6.71 -4.97 3.73
C THR A 43 5.93 -3.67 3.90
N GLU A 44 4.79 -3.69 4.59
CA GLU A 44 4.02 -2.47 4.90
C GLU A 44 4.82 -1.52 5.79
N ALA A 45 5.48 -2.02 6.84
CA ALA A 45 6.30 -1.19 7.72
C ALA A 45 7.51 -0.58 6.98
N ALA A 46 8.19 -1.37 6.14
CA ALA A 46 9.36 -0.91 5.40
C ALA A 46 9.00 0.09 4.30
N VAL A 47 8.00 -0.23 3.47
CA VAL A 47 7.64 0.59 2.31
C VAL A 47 6.71 1.74 2.71
N GLY A 48 5.59 1.44 3.37
CA GLY A 48 4.58 2.43 3.71
C GLY A 48 5.03 3.41 4.79
N ALA A 49 5.53 2.91 5.91
CA ALA A 49 5.99 3.79 6.99
C ALA A 49 7.43 4.30 6.76
N GLY A 50 8.30 3.51 6.14
CA GLY A 50 9.69 3.87 5.88
C GLY A 50 9.89 4.69 4.59
N VAL A 51 9.94 4.01 3.45
CA VAL A 51 10.32 4.61 2.15
C VAL A 51 9.37 5.73 1.73
N SER A 52 8.05 5.52 1.80
CA SER A 52 7.07 6.54 1.38
C SER A 52 7.15 7.80 2.23
N THR A 53 7.38 7.69 3.55
CA THR A 53 7.59 8.85 4.42
C THR A 53 8.82 9.65 3.98
N ILE A 54 9.94 8.98 3.69
CA ILE A 54 11.16 9.65 3.20
C ILE A 54 10.88 10.36 1.88
N LEU A 55 10.25 9.69 0.92
CA LEU A 55 9.91 10.28 -0.39
C LEU A 55 8.97 11.49 -0.24
N MET A 56 7.97 11.41 0.64
CA MET A 56 7.05 12.50 0.92
C MET A 56 7.75 13.68 1.62
N LEU A 57 8.70 13.42 2.53
CA LEU A 57 9.53 14.47 3.14
C LEU A 57 10.46 15.13 2.13
N ILE A 58 11.05 14.36 1.20
CA ILE A 58 11.82 14.90 0.08
C ILE A 58 10.93 15.79 -0.78
N ALA A 59 9.75 15.33 -1.18
CA ALA A 59 8.79 16.16 -1.92
C ALA A 59 8.38 17.42 -1.13
N LEU A 60 8.21 17.31 0.19
CA LEU A 60 7.90 18.43 1.05
C LEU A 60 9.05 19.46 1.12
N SER A 61 10.30 19.01 1.07
CA SER A 61 11.48 19.89 1.02
C SER A 61 11.53 20.77 -0.24
N PHE A 62 10.86 20.36 -1.31
CA PHE A 62 10.72 21.13 -2.56
C PHE A 62 9.38 21.88 -2.65
N THR A 63 8.52 21.80 -1.63
CA THR A 63 7.20 22.45 -1.60
C THR A 63 7.00 23.25 -0.31
N GLY A 64 5.82 23.87 -0.15
CA GLY A 64 5.50 24.63 1.06
C GLY A 64 5.03 23.73 2.19
N ARG A 65 5.16 24.18 3.45
CA ARG A 65 4.66 23.44 4.62
C ARG A 65 3.13 23.39 4.72
N TYR A 66 2.45 24.41 4.19
CA TYR A 66 1.00 24.53 4.29
C TYR A 66 0.35 24.45 2.92
N GLU A 67 -0.79 23.78 2.86
CA GLU A 67 -1.64 23.72 1.68
C GLU A 67 -2.11 25.13 1.27
N LYS A 68 -2.14 25.41 -0.03
CA LYS A 68 -2.72 26.65 -0.55
C LYS A 68 -4.25 26.61 -0.39
N PRO A 69 -4.89 27.73 0.01
CA PRO A 69 -6.34 27.76 0.14
C PRO A 69 -7.01 27.49 -1.21
N GLN A 70 -7.81 26.44 -1.29
CA GLN A 70 -8.61 26.08 -2.45
C GLN A 70 -10.11 26.14 -2.09
N PRO A 71 -10.99 26.49 -3.05
CA PRO A 71 -12.43 26.43 -2.82
C PRO A 71 -12.85 24.98 -2.57
N ARG A 72 -13.86 24.79 -1.71
CA ARG A 72 -14.32 23.46 -1.33
C ARG A 72 -14.99 22.77 -2.53
N GLN A 73 -14.40 21.68 -2.99
CA GLN A 73 -14.88 20.92 -4.15
C GLN A 73 -15.94 19.89 -3.73
N TRP A 74 -17.17 20.34 -3.55
CA TRP A 74 -18.28 19.49 -3.10
C TRP A 74 -18.55 18.29 -4.03
N LEU A 75 -18.35 18.45 -5.34
CA LEU A 75 -18.47 17.34 -6.30
C LEU A 75 -17.42 16.26 -6.07
N ALA A 76 -16.15 16.64 -5.87
CA ALA A 76 -15.08 15.70 -5.57
C ALA A 76 -15.34 14.98 -4.23
N LEU A 77 -15.81 15.71 -3.21
CA LEU A 77 -16.19 15.11 -1.93
C LEU A 77 -17.34 14.12 -2.08
N GLY A 78 -18.38 14.47 -2.85
CA GLY A 78 -19.49 13.57 -3.16
C GLY A 78 -19.04 12.30 -3.88
N MET A 79 -18.11 12.42 -4.84
CA MET A 79 -17.54 11.28 -5.55
C MET A 79 -16.73 10.36 -4.63
N VAL A 80 -15.88 10.92 -3.76
CA VAL A 80 -15.11 10.12 -2.78
C VAL A 80 -16.04 9.39 -1.80
N LEU A 81 -17.08 10.06 -1.30
CA LEU A 81 -18.06 9.43 -0.41
C LEU A 81 -18.84 8.33 -1.12
N LEU A 82 -19.29 8.57 -2.36
CA LEU A 82 -19.98 7.57 -3.16
C LEU A 82 -19.08 6.34 -3.39
N THR A 83 -17.84 6.54 -3.82
CA THR A 83 -16.87 5.44 -4.00
C THR A 83 -16.63 4.71 -2.68
N GLY A 84 -16.47 5.41 -1.57
CA GLY A 84 -16.32 4.80 -0.25
C GLY A 84 -17.52 3.94 0.15
N VAL A 85 -18.74 4.44 -0.06
CA VAL A 85 -19.97 3.68 0.20
C VAL A 85 -20.08 2.45 -0.69
N VAL A 86 -19.75 2.57 -1.99
CA VAL A 86 -19.77 1.43 -2.93
C VAL A 86 -18.74 0.37 -2.53
N LEU A 87 -17.53 0.76 -2.13
CA LEU A 87 -16.51 -0.17 -1.65
C LEU A 87 -16.96 -0.88 -0.38
N VAL A 88 -17.50 -0.15 0.61
CA VAL A 88 -18.06 -0.75 1.84
C VAL A 88 -19.22 -1.69 1.50
N TRP A 89 -20.10 -1.30 0.57
CA TRP A 89 -21.18 -2.15 0.12
C TRP A 89 -20.67 -3.47 -0.48
N GLY A 90 -19.63 -3.42 -1.31
CA GLY A 90 -18.98 -4.61 -1.87
C GLY A 90 -18.37 -5.53 -0.80
N THR A 91 -17.95 -5.00 0.35
CA THR A 91 -17.40 -5.85 1.43
C THR A 91 -18.44 -6.77 2.08
N PHE A 92 -19.74 -6.46 1.99
CA PHE A 92 -20.78 -7.34 2.53
C PHE A 92 -21.00 -8.61 1.71
N ASP A 93 -20.55 -8.64 0.45
CA ASP A 93 -20.63 -9.81 -0.41
C ASP A 93 -19.37 -10.71 -0.31
N LEU A 94 -18.36 -10.26 0.46
CA LEU A 94 -17.15 -11.05 0.69
C LEU A 94 -17.41 -12.17 1.71
N PRO A 95 -16.76 -13.34 1.53
CA PRO A 95 -16.84 -14.41 2.52
C PRO A 95 -16.37 -13.92 3.91
N PRO A 96 -17.03 -14.32 5.01
CA PRO A 96 -16.66 -13.89 6.34
C PRO A 96 -15.21 -14.25 6.67
N VAL A 97 -14.47 -13.30 7.24
CA VAL A 97 -13.07 -13.52 7.60
C VAL A 97 -12.97 -14.61 8.66
N GLY A 98 -12.15 -15.62 8.40
CA GLY A 98 -11.90 -16.73 9.32
C GLY A 98 -12.90 -17.89 9.27
N ASP A 99 -13.90 -17.86 8.37
CA ASP A 99 -14.82 -18.99 8.19
C ASP A 99 -14.11 -20.18 7.51
N PRO A 100 -14.02 -21.37 8.14
CA PRO A 100 -13.42 -22.56 7.54
C PRO A 100 -14.12 -23.03 6.26
N GLY A 101 -15.39 -22.66 6.06
CA GLY A 101 -16.16 -22.95 4.85
C GLY A 101 -15.73 -22.15 3.62
N ASN A 102 -14.88 -21.13 3.77
CA ASN A 102 -14.47 -20.28 2.66
C ASN A 102 -13.71 -21.07 1.58
N PRO A 103 -13.92 -20.76 0.27
CA PRO A 103 -13.30 -21.50 -0.83
C PRO A 103 -11.77 -21.61 -0.74
N ILE A 104 -11.11 -20.61 -0.17
CA ILE A 104 -9.64 -20.60 0.01
C ILE A 104 -9.15 -21.73 0.93
N HIS A 105 -9.94 -22.11 1.94
CA HIS A 105 -9.59 -23.15 2.91
C HIS A 105 -9.92 -24.56 2.43
N GLN A 106 -10.62 -24.70 1.30
CA GLN A 106 -11.05 -26.01 0.80
C GLN A 106 -10.03 -26.67 -0.13
N HIS A 107 -9.20 -25.88 -0.79
CA HIS A 107 -8.28 -26.43 -1.81
C HIS A 107 -6.89 -25.78 -1.75
N VAL A 108 -6.81 -24.47 -1.97
CA VAL A 108 -5.53 -23.79 -2.22
C VAL A 108 -4.70 -23.66 -0.95
N ALA A 109 -5.29 -23.18 0.16
CA ALA A 109 -4.55 -23.00 1.40
C ALA A 109 -4.05 -24.33 1.99
N PRO A 110 -4.87 -25.41 2.08
CA PRO A 110 -4.39 -26.71 2.53
C PRO A 110 -3.23 -27.24 1.68
N TYR A 111 -3.34 -27.15 0.34
CA TYR A 111 -2.31 -27.63 -0.57
C TYR A 111 -0.97 -26.93 -0.32
N TYR A 112 -0.96 -25.59 -0.22
CA TYR A 112 0.27 -24.85 0.06
C TYR A 112 0.83 -25.15 1.45
N LEU A 113 -0.01 -25.38 2.46
CA LEU A 113 0.46 -25.68 3.82
C LEU A 113 1.06 -27.08 3.95
N THR A 114 0.56 -28.07 3.20
CA THR A 114 1.02 -29.47 3.32
C THR A 114 2.12 -29.82 2.33
N GLU A 115 2.02 -29.34 1.08
CA GLU A 115 2.92 -29.77 0.00
C GLU A 115 4.10 -28.82 -0.23
N SER A 116 4.05 -27.54 0.18
CA SER A 116 5.13 -26.58 -0.16
C SER A 116 6.50 -26.99 0.37
N ALA A 117 6.54 -27.58 1.57
CA ALA A 117 7.77 -28.06 2.17
C ALA A 117 8.39 -29.22 1.36
N ARG A 118 7.55 -30.04 0.72
CA ARG A 118 7.99 -31.15 -0.12
C ARG A 118 8.38 -30.69 -1.52
N ASP A 119 7.60 -29.78 -2.11
CA ASP A 119 7.77 -29.33 -3.48
C ASP A 119 8.97 -28.38 -3.65
N ILE A 120 9.16 -27.48 -2.67
CA ILE A 120 10.08 -26.33 -2.78
C ILE A 120 11.23 -26.38 -1.75
N ASP A 121 11.09 -27.17 -0.67
CA ASP A 121 12.08 -27.30 0.41
C ASP A 121 12.42 -25.97 1.12
N ILE A 122 11.46 -25.04 1.14
CA ILE A 122 11.57 -23.76 1.86
C ILE A 122 10.52 -23.72 2.98
N PRO A 123 10.93 -23.47 4.25
CA PRO A 123 10.01 -23.51 5.39
C PRO A 123 9.02 -22.33 5.42
N ASN A 124 9.35 -21.18 4.82
CA ASN A 124 8.42 -20.06 4.72
C ASN A 124 7.46 -20.27 3.54
N VAL A 125 6.21 -20.62 3.88
CA VAL A 125 5.13 -20.86 2.92
C VAL A 125 4.85 -19.63 2.06
N VAL A 126 4.82 -18.42 2.64
CA VAL A 126 4.54 -17.19 1.88
C VAL A 126 5.62 -16.94 0.84
N THR A 127 6.89 -17.09 1.22
CA THR A 127 8.02 -16.97 0.27
C THR A 127 7.94 -18.04 -0.82
N SER A 128 7.60 -19.28 -0.48
CA SER A 128 7.44 -20.36 -1.47
C SER A 128 6.31 -20.09 -2.47
N VAL A 129 5.21 -19.51 -2.01
CA VAL A 129 4.08 -19.14 -2.88
C VAL A 129 4.48 -17.99 -3.81
N LEU A 130 5.08 -16.93 -3.26
CA LEU A 130 5.45 -15.74 -4.04
C LEU A 130 6.57 -16.02 -5.04
N ALA A 131 7.56 -16.84 -4.70
CA ALA A 131 8.71 -17.10 -5.57
C ALA A 131 8.48 -18.27 -6.53
N SER A 132 7.67 -19.26 -6.16
CA SER A 132 7.50 -20.50 -6.95
C SER A 132 6.09 -20.63 -7.50
N TYR A 133 5.08 -20.94 -6.67
CA TYR A 133 3.72 -21.25 -7.17
C TYR A 133 3.09 -20.07 -7.94
N ARG A 134 3.36 -18.84 -7.52
CA ARG A 134 2.87 -17.59 -8.11
C ARG A 134 4.00 -16.67 -8.53
N GLY A 135 5.14 -17.25 -8.94
CA GLY A 135 6.34 -16.52 -9.38
C GLY A 135 6.10 -15.58 -10.57
N PHE A 136 5.09 -15.85 -11.40
CA PHE A 136 4.74 -14.95 -12.51
C PHE A 136 4.08 -13.65 -12.04
N ASP A 137 3.29 -13.68 -10.97
CA ASP A 137 2.65 -12.48 -10.40
C ASP A 137 3.72 -11.55 -9.81
N THR A 138 4.71 -12.11 -9.09
CA THR A 138 5.85 -11.37 -8.54
C THR A 138 6.83 -10.90 -9.61
N LEU A 139 7.05 -11.67 -10.68
CA LEU A 139 7.82 -11.17 -11.83
C LEU A 139 7.16 -9.93 -12.44
N GLY A 140 5.83 -9.94 -12.57
CA GLY A 140 5.05 -8.77 -13.00
C GLY A 140 5.23 -7.57 -12.08
N GLU A 141 5.14 -7.77 -10.77
CA GLU A 141 5.39 -6.72 -9.77
C GLU A 141 6.80 -6.12 -9.90
N VAL A 142 7.83 -6.96 -10.03
CA VAL A 142 9.23 -6.51 -10.20
C VAL A 142 9.39 -5.68 -11.47
N ILE A 143 8.76 -6.06 -12.58
CA ILE A 143 8.79 -5.29 -13.83
C ILE A 143 8.13 -3.91 -13.62
N VAL A 144 7.00 -3.84 -12.91
CA VAL A 144 6.32 -2.57 -12.63
C VAL A 144 7.19 -1.65 -11.76
N VAL A 145 7.78 -2.17 -10.68
CA VAL A 145 8.66 -1.37 -9.80
C VAL A 145 9.91 -0.91 -10.54
N PHE A 146 10.52 -1.80 -11.33
CA PHE A 146 11.69 -1.47 -12.14
C PHE A 146 11.40 -0.38 -13.17
N THR A 147 10.28 -0.49 -13.90
CA THR A 147 9.87 0.51 -14.90
C THR A 147 9.51 1.85 -14.25
N ALA A 148 8.85 1.85 -13.09
CA ALA A 148 8.62 3.07 -12.31
C ALA A 148 9.94 3.74 -11.89
N GLY A 149 10.91 2.95 -11.41
CA GLY A 149 12.26 3.42 -11.05
C GLY A 149 13.01 4.04 -12.23
N LEU A 150 12.99 3.39 -13.40
CA LEU A 150 13.54 3.94 -14.64
C LEU A 150 12.84 5.24 -15.05
N GLY A 151 11.52 5.30 -14.93
CA GLY A 151 10.75 6.52 -15.21
C GLY A 151 11.18 7.69 -14.33
N VAL A 152 11.31 7.46 -13.02
CA VAL A 152 11.81 8.48 -12.08
C VAL A 152 13.25 8.90 -12.42
N TRP A 153 14.12 7.94 -12.74
CA TRP A 153 15.52 8.24 -13.10
C TRP A 153 15.61 9.11 -14.36
N LEU A 154 14.83 8.80 -15.39
CA LEU A 154 14.77 9.59 -16.62
C LEU A 154 14.21 11.01 -16.39
N LEU A 155 13.22 11.15 -15.51
CA LEU A 155 12.65 12.47 -15.15
C LEU A 155 13.66 13.34 -14.41
N ILE A 156 14.48 12.76 -13.52
CA ILE A 156 15.50 13.50 -12.76
C ILE A 156 16.74 13.78 -13.61
N GLY A 157 17.14 12.85 -14.49
CA GLY A 157 18.35 12.94 -15.32
C GLY A 157 18.19 13.71 -16.64
N GLY A 158 16.97 14.09 -17.04
CA GLY A 158 16.72 14.82 -18.28
C GLY A 158 17.31 16.23 -18.31
N PRO A 159 17.71 16.77 -19.48
CA PRO A 159 18.20 18.14 -19.60
C PRO A 159 17.17 19.13 -19.07
N ARG A 160 17.54 19.96 -18.09
CA ARG A 160 16.69 21.07 -17.64
C ARG A 160 16.47 22.00 -18.82
N ARG A 161 15.23 22.07 -19.33
CA ARG A 161 14.83 23.13 -20.26
C ARG A 161 14.96 24.45 -19.51
N GLU A 162 16.04 25.15 -19.78
CA GLU A 162 16.28 26.50 -19.29
C GLU A 162 15.14 27.38 -19.82
N GLY A 163 14.19 27.68 -18.92
CA GLY A 163 13.07 28.55 -19.25
C GLY A 163 13.63 29.93 -19.55
N LYS A 164 13.48 30.37 -20.80
CA LYS A 164 13.70 31.77 -21.19
C LYS A 164 12.84 32.64 -20.28
N ARG A 165 13.50 33.34 -19.35
CA ARG A 165 12.96 34.50 -18.66
C ARG A 165 12.94 35.69 -19.60
#